data_AF-E2BUD4-F1
#
_entry.id   AF-E2BUD4-F1
#
_cell.length_a   1.000
_cell.length_b   1.000
_cell.length_c   1.000
_cell.angle_alpha   90.00
_cell.angle_beta   90.00
_cell.angle_gamma   90.00
#
_symmetry.space_group_name_H-M   'P 1'
#
loop_
_entity.id
_entity.type
_entity.pdbx_description
1 polymer ?
#
loop_
_entity_poly.entity_id
_entity_poly.type
_entity_poly.pdbx_seq_one_letter_code
_entity_poly.pdbx_strand_id
1 'polypeptide(L)' 'NVYATKPADLADLRERIPNLILPKMRRKVLKEFHLRLGHCQVADGRQFEHLI' A
#
# COMPACT_ATOMS: atom_id res chain seq x y z
N ASN A 1 12.58 -4.68 -0.41
CA ASN A 1 11.66 -5.24 0.60
C ASN A 1 12.21 -4.89 1.97
N VAL A 2 11.46 -4.19 2.84
CA VAL A 2 11.95 -3.64 4.14
C VAL A 2 12.59 -4.73 5.00
N TYR A 3 11.98 -5.92 4.98
CA TYR A 3 12.36 -7.08 5.80
C TYR A 3 13.04 -8.18 4.99
N ALA A 4 13.50 -7.92 3.75
CA ALA A 4 14.34 -8.90 3.05
C ALA A 4 15.62 -9.20 3.82
N THR A 5 16.09 -8.24 4.61
CA THR A 5 17.11 -8.42 5.63
C THR A 5 16.63 -7.77 6.92
N LYS A 6 17.02 -8.34 8.06
CA LYS A 6 16.72 -7.74 9.38
C LYS A 6 17.42 -6.37 9.46
N PRO A 7 16.70 -5.28 9.78
CA PRO A 7 17.33 -3.99 10.03
C PRO A 7 18.27 -4.06 11.23
N ALA A 8 19.36 -3.30 11.19
CA ALA A 8 20.34 -3.26 12.27
C ALA A 8 19.77 -2.55 13.51
N ASP A 9 19.05 -1.45 13.30
CA ASP A 9 18.43 -0.63 14.32
C ASP A 9 17.26 0.22 13.74
N LEU A 10 16.73 1.13 14.57
CA LEU A 10 15.64 2.03 14.17
C LEU A 10 16.06 3.09 13.14
N ALA A 11 17.34 3.50 13.12
CA ALA A 11 17.83 4.49 12.18
C ALA A 11 17.95 3.89 10.77
N ASP A 12 18.54 2.69 10.67
CA ASP A 12 18.61 1.90 9.45
C ASP A 12 17.21 1.58 8.88
N LEU A 13 16.26 1.20 9.74
CA LEU A 13 14.87 1.00 9.32
C LEU A 13 14.25 2.29 8.73
N ARG A 14 14.47 3.44 9.39
CA ARG A 14 13.92 4.73 8.96
C ARG A 14 14.48 5.17 7.61
N GLU A 15 15.74 4.89 7.32
CA GLU A 15 16.37 5.19 6.03
C GLU A 15 15.86 4.28 4.90
N ARG A 16 15.58 3.00 5.20
CA ARG A 16 15.11 2.04 4.20
C ARG A 16 13.69 2.32 3.70
N ILE A 17 12.78 2.78 4.57
CA ILE A 17 11.35 2.93 4.26
C ILE A 17 11.11 3.83 3.02
N PRO A 18 11.66 5.06 2.93
CA PRO A 18 11.44 5.93 1.78
C PRO A 18 11.95 5.31 0.46
N ASN A 19 13.11 4.64 0.50
CA ASN A 19 13.75 4.04 -0.66
C ASN A 19 12.98 2.85 -1.24
N LEU A 20 11.99 2.33 -0.52
CA LEU A 20 11.17 1.20 -0.94
C LEU A 20 9.86 1.63 -1.60
N ILE A 21 9.44 2.87 -1.42
CA ILE A 21 8.24 3.43 -2.04
C ILE A 21 8.59 3.90 -3.45
N LEU A 22 8.70 2.95 -4.37
CA LEU A 22 8.95 3.24 -5.79
C LEU A 22 7.84 4.12 -6.37
N PRO A 23 8.15 5.04 -7.31
CA PRO A 23 7.13 5.85 -8.01
C PRO A 23 6.03 5.01 -8.66
N LYS A 24 6.37 3.80 -9.14
CA LYS A 24 5.40 2.83 -9.68
C LYS A 24 4.36 2.38 -8.64
N MET A 25 4.78 2.21 -7.37
CA MET A 25 3.85 1.86 -6.29
C MET A 25 2.86 2.98 -6.02
N ARG A 26 3.31 4.24 -6.02
CA ARG A 26 2.42 5.40 -5.85
C ARG A 26 1.33 5.44 -6.93
N ARG A 27 1.70 5.26 -8.20
CA ARG A 27 0.73 5.20 -9.30
C ARG A 27 -0.25 4.03 -9.15
N LYS A 28 0.24 2.85 -8.73
CA LYS A 28 -0.62 1.69 -8.47
C LYS A 28 -1.63 2.00 -7.37
N VAL A 29 -1.19 2.57 -6.24
CA VAL A 29 -2.07 2.94 -5.12
C VAL A 29 -3.17 3.90 -5.57
N LEU A 30 -2.84 4.93 -6.36
CA LEU A 30 -3.85 5.87 -6.86
C LEU A 30 -4.89 5.19 -7.78
N LYS A 31 -4.47 4.24 -8.61
CA LYS A 31 -5.40 3.49 -9.46
C LYS A 31 -6.31 2.58 -8.63
N GLU A 32 -5.72 1.83 -7.70
CA GLU A 32 -6.46 0.94 -6.79
C GLU A 32 -7.43 1.70 -5.89
N PHE A 33 -7.08 2.92 -5.47
CA PHE A 33 -7.93 3.76 -4.64
C PHE A 33 -9.27 4.07 -5.33
N HIS A 34 -9.24 4.54 -6.58
CA HIS A 34 -10.46 4.83 -7.34
C HIS A 34 -11.30 3.57 -7.61
N LEU A 35 -10.65 2.44 -7.90
CA LEU A 35 -11.33 1.16 -8.08
C LEU A 35 -12.08 0.75 -6.79
N ARG A 36 -11.39 0.81 -5.65
CA ARG A 36 -11.97 0.49 -4.33
C ARG A 36 -13.08 1.44 -3.91
N LEU A 37 -13.01 2.72 -4.29
CA LEU A 37 -14.13 3.64 -4.11
C LEU A 37 -15.38 3.20 -4.89
N GLY A 38 -15.21 2.72 -6.12
CA GLY A 38 -16.32 2.15 -6.89
C GLY A 38 -16.94 0.93 -6.20
N HIS A 39 -16.11 0.01 -5.70
CA HIS A 39 -16.60 -1.15 -4.93
C HIS A 39 -17.30 -0.74 -3.64
N CYS A 40 -16.77 0.26 -2.92
CA CYS A 40 -17.40 0.82 -1.72
C CYS A 40 -18.80 1.36 -2.02
N GLN A 41 -18.97 2.08 -3.13
CA GLN A 41 -20.27 2.61 -3.54
C GLN A 41 -21.27 1.50 -3.86
N VAL A 42 -20.84 0.43 -4.55
CA VAL A 42 -21.70 -0.73 -4.86
C VAL A 42 -22.08 -1.52 -3.61
N ALA A 43 -21.19 -1.56 -2.61
CA ALA A 43 -21.42 -2.26 -1.35
C ALA A 43 -22.18 -1.43 -0.30
N ASP A 44 -22.71 -0.25 -0.64
CA ASP A 44 -23.31 0.72 0.28
C ASP A 44 -22.40 1.04 1.49
N GLY A 45 -21.09 1.13 1.26
CA GLY A 45 -20.11 1.37 2.31
C GLY A 45 -19.77 0.18 3.22
N ARG A 46 -20.32 -1.02 2.96
CA ARG A 46 -19.93 -2.24 3.69
C ARG A 46 -18.55 -2.74 3.25
N GLN A 47 -17.92 -3.58 4.08
CA GLN A 47 -16.65 -4.24 3.76
C GLN A 47 -16.77 -5.05 2.46
N PHE A 48 -15.85 -4.85 1.52
CA PHE A 48 -15.93 -5.39 0.15
C PHE A 48 -14.66 -6.14 -0.28
N GLU A 49 -13.68 -6.33 0.60
CA GLU A 49 -12.41 -7.01 0.28
C GLU A 49 -12.61 -8.44 -0.20
N HIS A 50 -13.69 -9.12 0.20
CA HIS A 50 -14.02 -10.47 -0.26
C HIS A 50 -14.49 -10.51 -1.73
N LEU A 51 -14.70 -9.35 -2.36
CA LEU A 51 -15.16 -9.20 -3.74
C LEU A 51 -14.03 -8.79 -4.71
N ILE A 52 -12.79 -8.59 -4.21
CA ILE A 52 -11.62 -8.10 -4.96
C ILE A 52 -10.56 -9.20 -5.09
#